data_AF-A0A1M2V817-F1
#
_entry.id   AF-A0A1M2V817-F1
#
_cell.length_a   1.000
_cell.length_b   1.000
_cell.length_c   1.000
_cell.angle_alpha   90.00
_cell.angle_beta   90.00
_cell.angle_gamma   90.00
#
_symmetry.space_group_name_H-M   'P 1'
#
loop_
_entity.id
_entity.type
_entity.pdbx_description
1 polymer ?
#
loop_
_entity_poly.entity_id
_entity_poly.type
_entity_poly.pdbx_seq_one_letter_code
_entity_poly.pdbx_strand_id
1 'polypeptide(L)'
;MADASPQVGVLYIMQRERLTDTGAPRLQSDMSPSTNYGQFVVDVLARTTRTSGRIDQRVLRRSIGLASSYLVTDVTMNAEEGVGTWRAGFNRLVDVMVALHMRQELEVETVSTASQACSECWSVAGSWREMDECREGVKGIATRLKGLLDVNGKTYRGQPIYAPY
;
A
#
# COMPACT_ATOMS: atom_id res chain seq x y z
N MET A 1 -53.95 -4.54 55.95
CA MET A 1 -54.26 -5.87 56.53
C MET A 1 -54.57 -6.75 55.35
N ALA A 2 -53.78 -7.82 55.13
CA ALA A 2 -53.55 -8.50 53.84
C ALA A 2 -52.94 -7.56 52.75
N ASP A 3 -51.98 -7.92 51.88
CA ASP A 3 -51.51 -9.21 51.29
C ASP A 3 -52.32 -9.60 50.02
N ALA A 4 -51.75 -10.05 48.88
CA ALA A 4 -50.40 -10.60 48.63
C ALA A 4 -49.76 -10.28 47.25
N SER A 5 -48.53 -10.78 47.05
CA SER A 5 -47.72 -10.90 45.80
C SER A 5 -47.03 -12.29 45.84
N PRO A 6 -46.08 -12.72 44.95
CA PRO A 6 -45.60 -12.24 43.63
C PRO A 6 -46.24 -13.09 42.49
N GLN A 7 -45.70 -13.47 41.31
CA GLN A 7 -44.41 -13.53 40.59
C GLN A 7 -44.66 -13.23 39.08
N VAL A 8 -43.72 -12.98 38.14
CA VAL A 8 -42.27 -13.25 37.96
C VAL A 8 -41.89 -14.70 37.60
N GLY A 9 -42.20 -15.10 36.37
CA GLY A 9 -41.59 -16.25 35.68
C GLY A 9 -41.54 -16.00 34.16
N VAL A 10 -40.59 -16.52 33.38
CA VAL A 10 -39.55 -17.51 33.74
C VAL A 10 -38.15 -17.00 33.35
N LEU A 11 -37.28 -16.93 34.34
CA LEU A 11 -35.83 -17.10 34.20
C LEU A 11 -35.44 -18.18 35.23
N TYR A 12 -34.36 -18.95 35.00
CA TYR A 12 -33.87 -20.06 35.85
C TYR A 12 -34.65 -21.39 35.88
N ILE A 13 -34.65 -22.11 34.75
CA ILE A 13 -34.52 -23.58 34.67
C ILE A 13 -33.66 -23.85 33.42
N MET A 14 -32.50 -24.50 33.42
CA MET A 14 -31.62 -25.05 34.47
C MET A 14 -30.15 -24.76 34.07
N GLN A 15 -29.22 -24.72 35.03
CA GLN A 15 -27.78 -24.65 34.75
C GLN A 15 -27.13 -26.03 34.98
N ARG A 16 -26.22 -26.41 34.07
CA ARG A 16 -25.49 -27.70 33.96
C ARG A 16 -26.32 -28.89 33.48
N GLU A 17 -26.00 -29.32 32.26
CA GLU A 17 -25.43 -30.66 32.12
C GLU A 17 -24.17 -30.62 31.23
N ARG A 18 -23.43 -31.74 31.18
CA ARG A 18 -22.00 -31.76 30.82
C ARG A 18 -21.75 -32.14 29.36
N LEU A 19 -20.68 -31.56 28.80
CA LEU A 19 -19.74 -32.20 27.86
C LEU A 19 -20.31 -33.24 26.86
N THR A 20 -20.57 -32.78 25.63
CA THR A 20 -19.97 -33.44 24.47
C THR A 20 -19.22 -32.40 23.64
N ASP A 21 -17.89 -32.54 23.62
CA ASP A 21 -17.02 -31.79 22.71
C ASP A 21 -17.24 -32.31 21.28
N THR A 22 -18.21 -31.72 20.58
CA THR A 22 -18.39 -31.95 19.15
C THR A 22 -17.58 -30.90 18.41
N GLY A 23 -16.29 -31.19 18.23
CA GLY A 23 -15.31 -30.31 17.61
C GLY A 23 -15.60 -30.02 16.13
N ALA A 24 -16.60 -29.18 15.86
CA ALA A 24 -16.76 -28.53 14.57
C ALA A 24 -15.51 -27.67 14.34
N PRO A 25 -14.69 -27.95 13.31
CA PRO A 25 -13.54 -27.11 13.03
C PRO A 25 -14.08 -25.72 12.70
N ARG A 26 -13.62 -24.71 13.46
CA ARG A 26 -13.73 -23.33 12.99
C ARG A 26 -13.07 -23.33 11.61
N LEU A 27 -13.83 -22.95 10.58
CA LEU A 27 -13.24 -22.58 9.31
C LEU A 27 -12.35 -21.37 9.60
N GLN A 28 -11.08 -21.63 9.86
CA GLN A 28 -10.03 -20.67 9.61
C GLN A 28 -10.16 -20.39 8.11
N SER A 29 -10.75 -19.24 7.79
CA SER A 29 -10.50 -18.64 6.50
C SER A 29 -8.99 -18.52 6.37
N ASP A 30 -8.39 -19.23 5.41
CA ASP A 30 -7.03 -18.99 4.94
C ASP A 30 -7.00 -17.58 4.33
N MET A 31 -7.00 -16.57 5.20
CA MET A 31 -6.90 -15.18 4.80
C MET A 31 -5.51 -15.02 4.21
N SER A 32 -5.46 -14.63 2.93
CA SER A 32 -4.22 -14.26 2.25
C SER A 32 -3.39 -13.36 3.17
N PRO A 33 -2.08 -13.63 3.35
CA PRO A 33 -1.25 -12.84 4.24
C PRO A 33 -1.32 -11.36 3.84
N SER A 34 -1.43 -10.49 4.84
CA SER A 34 -1.58 -9.05 4.68
C SER A 34 -0.50 -8.48 3.75
N THR A 35 -0.89 -7.60 2.81
CA THR A 35 0.06 -7.10 1.82
C THR A 35 1.12 -6.19 2.46
N ASN A 36 2.33 -6.23 1.89
CA ASN A 36 3.47 -5.44 2.32
C ASN A 36 4.27 -5.01 1.09
N TYR A 37 3.93 -3.83 0.55
CA TYR A 37 4.60 -3.26 -0.63
C TYR A 37 6.10 -3.04 -0.39
N GLY A 38 6.47 -2.69 0.84
CA GLY A 38 7.85 -2.45 1.26
C GLY A 38 8.75 -3.68 1.07
N GLN A 39 8.24 -4.86 1.40
CA GLN A 39 8.94 -6.13 1.19
C GLN A 39 8.88 -6.58 -0.28
N PHE A 40 7.70 -6.47 -0.93
CA PHE A 40 7.54 -6.79 -2.35
C PHE A 40 8.57 -6.05 -3.23
N VAL A 41 8.75 -4.75 -3.01
CA VAL A 41 9.74 -3.92 -3.73
C VAL A 41 11.16 -4.43 -3.50
N VAL A 42 11.53 -4.74 -2.25
CA VAL A 42 12.87 -5.25 -1.90
C VAL A 42 13.13 -6.59 -2.60
N ASP A 43 12.20 -7.54 -2.52
CA ASP A 43 12.36 -8.86 -3.12
C ASP A 43 12.46 -8.79 -4.65
N VAL A 44 11.66 -7.93 -5.29
CA VAL A 44 11.66 -7.75 -6.75
C VAL A 44 12.98 -7.14 -7.22
N LEU A 45 13.45 -6.06 -6.59
CA LEU A 45 14.72 -5.41 -6.96
C LEU A 45 15.94 -6.31 -6.64
N ALA A 46 15.90 -7.04 -5.53
CA ALA A 46 16.95 -8.00 -5.17
C ALA A 46 17.01 -9.19 -6.14
N ARG A 47 15.89 -9.59 -6.77
CA ARG A 47 15.87 -10.64 -7.80
C ARG A 47 16.48 -10.13 -9.12
N THR A 48 16.03 -8.98 -9.65
CA THR A 48 16.52 -8.46 -10.94
C THR A 48 18.01 -8.10 -10.93
N THR A 49 18.47 -7.49 -9.83
CA THR A 49 19.88 -7.10 -9.67
C THR A 49 20.81 -8.32 -9.63
N ARG A 50 20.39 -9.43 -8.98
CA ARG A 50 21.17 -10.68 -8.93
C ARG A 50 21.32 -11.36 -10.29
N THR A 51 20.31 -11.25 -11.16
CA THR A 51 20.34 -11.91 -12.48
C THR A 51 21.14 -11.14 -13.53
N SER A 52 21.17 -9.79 -13.47
CA SER A 52 21.73 -8.95 -14.55
C SER A 52 22.88 -8.02 -14.12
N GLY A 53 23.14 -7.87 -12.83
CA GLY A 53 24.07 -6.86 -12.30
C GLY A 53 23.60 -5.41 -12.48
N ARG A 54 22.38 -5.18 -12.98
CA ARG A 54 21.79 -3.87 -13.27
C ARG A 54 20.33 -3.83 -12.79
N ILE A 55 19.76 -2.63 -12.69
CA ILE A 55 18.33 -2.47 -12.45
C ILE A 55 17.59 -2.62 -13.80
N ASP A 56 16.72 -3.62 -13.91
CA ASP A 56 15.75 -3.70 -15.01
C ASP A 56 14.67 -2.63 -14.81
N GLN A 57 14.69 -1.60 -15.67
CA GLN A 57 13.74 -0.50 -15.56
C GLN A 57 12.31 -0.88 -15.97
N ARG A 58 12.08 -1.98 -16.72
CA ARG A 58 10.73 -2.48 -17.00
C ARG A 58 10.10 -3.08 -15.75
N VAL A 59 10.91 -3.78 -14.95
CA VAL A 59 10.48 -4.30 -13.65
C VAL A 59 10.30 -3.16 -12.65
N LEU A 60 11.20 -2.17 -12.64
CA LEU A 60 11.04 -0.94 -11.84
C LEU A 60 9.71 -0.22 -12.19
N ARG A 61 9.40 -0.03 -13.47
CA ARG A 61 8.12 0.53 -13.96
C ARG A 61 6.92 -0.29 -13.51
N ARG A 62 6.97 -1.63 -13.60
CA ARG A 62 5.90 -2.50 -13.09
C ARG A 62 5.72 -2.36 -11.58
N SER A 63 6.79 -2.28 -10.81
CA SER A 63 6.70 -2.06 -9.36
C SER A 63 6.09 -0.69 -9.04
N ILE A 64 6.49 0.37 -9.75
CA ILE A 64 5.95 1.74 -9.60
C ILE A 64 4.45 1.79 -9.96
N GLY A 65 4.04 1.22 -11.09
CA GLY A 65 2.64 1.18 -11.52
C GLY A 65 1.71 0.38 -10.60
N LEU A 66 2.26 -0.41 -9.68
CA LEU A 66 1.48 -1.10 -8.64
C LEU A 66 1.27 -0.25 -7.37
N ALA A 67 1.92 0.92 -7.24
CA ALA A 67 1.87 1.76 -6.03
C ALA A 67 0.45 2.20 -5.65
N SER A 68 -0.40 2.50 -6.63
CA SER A 68 -1.79 2.90 -6.44
C SER A 68 -2.69 1.75 -5.99
N SER A 69 -2.38 0.51 -6.41
CA SER A 69 -3.09 -0.69 -5.95
C SER A 69 -2.66 -1.09 -4.53
N TYR A 70 -1.34 -1.12 -4.27
CA TYR A 70 -0.82 -1.43 -2.93
C TYR A 70 -1.19 -0.37 -1.89
N LEU A 71 -1.40 0.89 -2.29
CA LEU A 71 -1.95 1.93 -1.42
C LEU A 71 -3.32 1.54 -0.84
N VAL A 72 -4.17 0.88 -1.64
CA VAL A 72 -5.47 0.37 -1.17
C VAL A 72 -5.28 -0.89 -0.35
N THR A 73 -4.51 -1.88 -0.83
CA THR A 73 -4.42 -3.18 -0.15
C THR A 73 -3.65 -3.12 1.15
N ASP A 74 -2.51 -2.43 1.22
CA ASP A 74 -1.73 -2.33 2.48
C ASP A 74 -2.59 -1.60 3.54
N VAL A 75 -3.29 -0.52 3.20
CA VAL A 75 -4.14 0.21 4.16
C VAL A 75 -5.38 -0.59 4.60
N THR A 76 -5.98 -1.40 3.74
CA THR A 76 -7.19 -2.18 4.06
C THR A 76 -6.93 -3.57 4.64
N MET A 77 -5.75 -4.17 4.38
CA MET A 77 -5.37 -5.51 4.85
C MET A 77 -4.29 -5.47 5.94
N ASN A 78 -3.63 -4.34 6.17
CA ASN A 78 -2.62 -4.12 7.21
C ASN A 78 -2.85 -2.75 7.87
N ALA A 79 -3.94 -2.61 8.65
CA ALA A 79 -4.33 -1.33 9.23
C ALA A 79 -3.30 -0.73 10.21
N GLU A 80 -2.37 -1.52 10.76
CA GLU A 80 -1.35 -1.06 11.71
C GLU A 80 -0.06 -0.58 11.02
N GLU A 81 0.48 -1.35 10.06
CA GLU A 81 1.76 -1.01 9.41
C GLU A 81 1.62 -0.55 7.95
N GLY A 82 0.44 -0.72 7.33
CA GLY A 82 0.23 -0.66 5.87
C GLY A 82 0.60 0.68 5.21
N VAL A 83 0.29 1.80 5.87
CA VAL A 83 0.72 3.14 5.43
C VAL A 83 2.25 3.23 5.41
N GLY A 84 2.91 2.62 6.41
CA GLY A 84 4.37 2.54 6.53
C GLY A 84 5.01 1.63 5.48
N THR A 85 4.48 0.42 5.27
CA THR A 85 4.98 -0.52 4.26
C THR A 85 4.83 0.05 2.85
N TRP A 86 3.68 0.66 2.55
CA TRP A 86 3.46 1.37 1.30
C TRP A 86 4.43 2.54 1.11
N ARG A 87 4.54 3.45 2.09
CA ARG A 87 5.41 4.63 2.00
C ARG A 87 6.88 4.23 1.85
N ALA A 88 7.33 3.19 2.56
CA ALA A 88 8.68 2.64 2.47
C ALA A 88 8.95 2.01 1.09
N GLY A 89 8.00 1.23 0.56
CA GLY A 89 8.10 0.64 -0.77
C GLY A 89 8.23 1.69 -1.87
N PHE A 90 7.34 2.70 -1.87
CA PHE A 90 7.36 3.72 -2.92
C PHE A 90 8.60 4.63 -2.81
N ASN A 91 9.04 5.01 -1.60
CA ASN A 91 10.28 5.79 -1.45
C ASN A 91 11.51 5.03 -1.98
N ARG A 92 11.63 3.72 -1.72
CA ARG A 92 12.72 2.89 -2.26
C ARG A 92 12.77 2.87 -3.79
N LEU A 93 11.61 2.88 -4.45
CA LEU A 93 11.55 2.98 -5.93
C LEU A 93 12.05 4.36 -6.41
N VAL A 94 11.70 5.44 -5.70
CA VAL A 94 12.20 6.80 -6.00
C VAL A 94 13.69 6.94 -5.68
N ASP A 95 14.21 6.28 -4.63
CA ASP A 95 15.65 6.23 -4.33
C ASP A 95 16.43 5.60 -5.50
N VAL A 96 15.92 4.49 -6.04
CA VAL A 96 16.49 3.83 -7.23
C VAL A 96 16.40 4.73 -8.46
N MET A 97 15.31 5.47 -8.66
CA MET A 97 15.21 6.44 -9.75
C MET A 97 16.24 7.57 -9.61
N VAL A 98 16.43 8.14 -8.42
CA VAL A 98 17.46 9.16 -8.15
C VAL A 98 18.86 8.61 -8.44
N ALA A 99 19.17 7.39 -8.02
CA ALA A 99 20.45 6.75 -8.30
C ALA A 99 20.68 6.52 -9.81
N LEU A 100 19.66 6.07 -10.54
CA LEU A 100 19.71 5.92 -12.00
C LEU A 100 19.84 7.28 -12.71
N HIS A 101 19.20 8.33 -12.21
CA HIS A 101 19.30 9.68 -12.76
C HIS A 101 20.72 10.24 -12.62
N MET A 102 21.31 10.14 -11.42
CA MET A 102 22.70 10.53 -11.15
C MET A 102 23.70 9.78 -12.05
N ARG A 103 23.48 8.48 -12.27
CA ARG A 103 24.27 7.62 -13.20
C ARG A 103 24.02 7.93 -14.68
N GLN A 104 23.14 8.87 -15.00
CA GLN A 104 22.58 9.18 -16.32
C GLN A 104 21.76 8.06 -16.99
N GLU A 105 21.50 6.94 -16.32
CA GLU A 105 20.83 5.75 -16.87
C GLU A 105 19.29 5.77 -16.80
N LEU A 106 18.67 6.65 -16.01
CA LEU A 106 17.20 6.69 -15.86
C LEU A 106 16.47 7.00 -17.19
N GLU A 107 15.54 6.13 -17.58
CA GLU A 107 14.70 6.23 -18.79
C GLU A 107 13.54 7.22 -18.59
N VAL A 108 13.17 7.96 -19.66
CA VAL A 108 11.99 8.85 -19.66
C VAL A 108 10.69 8.10 -19.34
N GLU A 109 10.56 6.86 -19.81
CA GLU A 109 9.39 6.01 -19.55
C GLU A 109 9.23 5.77 -18.04
N THR A 110 10.34 5.55 -17.32
CA THR A 110 10.33 5.36 -15.85
C THR A 110 9.86 6.62 -15.11
N VAL A 111 10.30 7.81 -15.55
CA VAL A 111 9.84 9.09 -14.99
C VAL A 111 8.35 9.31 -15.27
N SER A 112 7.91 8.99 -16.49
CA SER A 112 6.50 9.07 -16.90
C SER A 112 5.60 8.15 -16.07
N THR A 113 5.97 6.87 -15.91
CA THR A 113 5.24 5.92 -15.06
C THR A 113 5.19 6.36 -13.59
N ALA A 114 6.26 6.96 -13.06
CA ALA A 114 6.28 7.48 -11.70
C ALA A 114 5.39 8.71 -11.50
N SER A 115 5.37 9.62 -12.49
CA SER A 115 4.46 10.77 -12.49
C SER A 115 2.99 10.32 -12.52
N GLN A 116 2.65 9.35 -13.38
CA GLN A 116 1.31 8.76 -13.43
C GLN A 116 0.94 8.07 -12.11
N ALA A 117 1.76 7.14 -11.61
CA ALA A 117 1.49 6.42 -10.36
C ALA A 117 1.38 7.37 -9.15
N CYS A 118 2.14 8.46 -9.13
CA CYS A 118 2.03 9.51 -8.11
C CYS A 118 0.68 10.25 -8.20
N SER A 119 0.18 10.52 -9.41
CA SER A 119 -1.13 11.14 -9.62
C SER A 119 -2.29 10.19 -9.26
N GLU A 120 -2.16 8.90 -9.57
CA GLU A 120 -3.13 7.87 -9.15
C GLU A 120 -3.17 7.74 -7.62
N CYS A 121 -2.02 7.67 -6.96
CA CYS A 121 -1.93 7.62 -5.50
C CYS A 121 -2.53 8.87 -4.84
N TRP A 122 -2.39 10.06 -5.47
CA TRP A 122 -3.01 11.29 -4.99
C TRP A 122 -4.54 11.21 -5.03
N SER A 123 -5.12 10.71 -6.12
CA SER A 123 -6.57 10.53 -6.26
C SER A 123 -7.12 9.47 -5.30
N VAL A 124 -6.41 8.35 -5.14
CA VAL A 124 -6.79 7.28 -4.19
C VAL A 124 -6.74 7.77 -2.75
N ALA A 125 -5.62 8.38 -2.31
CA ALA A 125 -5.49 8.91 -0.97
C ALA A 125 -6.41 10.13 -0.71
N GLY A 126 -6.87 10.82 -1.75
CA GLY A 126 -7.89 11.88 -1.67
C GLY A 126 -9.34 11.37 -1.62
N SER A 127 -9.58 10.07 -1.83
CA SER A 127 -10.93 9.47 -1.83
C SER A 127 -11.46 9.11 -0.44
N TRP A 128 -10.58 9.05 0.57
CA TRP A 128 -10.93 8.71 1.95
C TRP A 128 -10.21 9.66 2.92
N ARG A 129 -10.93 10.22 3.88
CA ARG A 129 -10.38 11.21 4.84
C ARG A 129 -9.34 10.59 5.77
N GLU A 130 -9.52 9.32 6.08
CA GLU A 130 -8.67 8.51 6.96
C GLU A 130 -7.28 8.23 6.34
N MET A 131 -7.03 8.67 5.10
CA MET A 131 -5.77 8.50 4.37
C MET A 131 -4.99 9.81 4.15
N ASP A 132 -5.27 10.88 4.92
CA ASP A 132 -4.47 12.12 4.88
C ASP A 132 -2.96 11.88 5.11
N GLU A 133 -2.57 10.89 5.93
CA GLU A 133 -1.15 10.53 6.08
C GLU A 133 -0.53 10.01 4.76
N CYS A 134 -1.30 9.24 3.97
CA CYS A 134 -0.86 8.79 2.65
C CYS A 134 -0.67 9.98 1.71
N ARG A 135 -1.52 11.02 1.80
CA ARG A 135 -1.40 12.25 0.98
C ARG A 135 -0.11 13.01 1.27
N GLU A 136 0.34 13.09 2.52
CA GLU A 136 1.67 13.64 2.84
C GLU A 136 2.81 12.74 2.29
N GLY A 137 2.63 11.42 2.30
CA GLY A 137 3.52 10.48 1.61
C GLY A 137 3.63 10.78 0.10
N VAL A 138 2.50 10.95 -0.58
CA VAL A 138 2.44 11.31 -2.00
C VAL A 138 3.07 12.69 -2.26
N LYS A 139 2.83 13.71 -1.42
CA LYS A 139 3.47 15.03 -1.55
C LYS A 139 5.00 14.95 -1.46
N GLY A 140 5.53 14.17 -0.52
CA GLY A 140 6.98 13.94 -0.39
C GLY A 140 7.55 13.32 -1.67
N ILE A 141 6.90 12.28 -2.18
CA ILE A 141 7.28 11.59 -3.43
C ILE A 141 7.18 12.52 -4.64
N ALA A 142 6.09 13.26 -4.80
CA ALA A 142 5.91 14.24 -5.86
C ALA A 142 6.99 15.34 -5.85
N THR A 143 7.40 15.80 -4.66
CA THR A 143 8.48 16.78 -4.50
C THR A 143 9.82 16.21 -4.96
N ARG A 144 10.11 14.95 -4.60
CA ARG A 144 11.32 14.25 -5.06
C ARG A 144 11.32 14.01 -6.57
N LEU A 145 10.19 13.61 -7.14
CA LEU A 145 10.03 13.40 -8.58
C LEU A 145 10.20 14.70 -9.37
N LYS A 146 9.65 15.83 -8.89
CA LYS A 146 9.88 17.16 -9.47
C LYS A 146 11.37 17.53 -9.53
N GLY A 147 12.15 17.12 -8.54
CA GLY A 147 13.62 17.31 -8.50
C GLY A 147 14.40 16.51 -9.56
N LEU A 148 13.75 15.62 -10.32
CA LEU A 148 14.35 14.92 -11.46
C LEU A 148 14.05 15.59 -12.81
N LEU A 149 13.08 16.51 -12.86
CA LEU A 149 12.55 17.07 -14.11
C LEU A 149 13.35 18.26 -14.61
N ASP A 150 13.17 18.58 -15.89
CA ASP A 150 13.65 19.84 -16.44
C ASP A 150 12.89 21.04 -15.81
N VAL A 151 13.44 22.25 -15.93
CA VAL A 151 12.94 23.49 -15.28
C VAL A 151 11.45 23.78 -15.55
N ASN A 152 10.87 23.26 -16.62
CA ASN A 152 9.45 23.41 -16.96
C ASN A 152 8.50 22.48 -16.17
N GLY A 153 9.01 21.52 -15.40
CA GLY A 153 8.23 20.55 -14.62
C GLY A 153 7.35 19.59 -15.44
N LYS A 154 7.59 19.47 -16.76
CA LYS A 154 6.77 18.70 -17.72
C LYS A 154 7.59 17.83 -18.68
N THR A 155 8.90 18.03 -18.76
CA THR A 155 9.82 17.20 -19.54
C THR A 155 10.93 16.64 -18.67
N TYR A 156 11.56 15.58 -19.16
CA TYR A 156 12.78 14.98 -18.62
C TYR A 156 13.80 14.86 -19.76
N ARG A 157 14.93 15.57 -19.67
CA ARG A 157 15.93 15.69 -20.75
C ARG A 157 15.33 16.14 -22.08
N GLY A 158 14.39 17.08 -22.03
CA GLY A 158 13.66 17.63 -23.17
C GLY A 158 12.56 16.72 -23.74
N GLN A 159 12.39 15.49 -23.22
CA GLN A 159 11.34 14.58 -23.67
C GLN A 159 10.09 14.69 -22.77
N PRO A 160 8.87 14.71 -23.31
CA PRO A 160 7.65 14.83 -22.52
C PRO A 160 7.42 13.60 -21.63
N ILE A 161 6.93 13.84 -20.42
CA ILE A 161 6.45 12.81 -19.50
C ILE A 161 4.93 12.95 -19.29
N TYR A 162 4.30 11.97 -18.64
CA TYR A 162 2.97 12.17 -18.06
C TYR A 162 2.99 13.38 -17.13
N ALA A 163 2.08 14.32 -17.37
CA ALA A 163 1.76 15.41 -16.47
C ALA A 163 0.23 15.45 -16.33
N PRO A 164 -0.33 15.36 -15.11
CA PRO A 164 -1.75 15.60 -14.92
C PRO A 164 -2.09 17.06 -15.24
N TYR A 165 -3.32 17.28 -15.71
CA TYR A 165 -3.85 18.58 -16.14
C TYR A 165 -4.19 19.51 -14.96
#